data_AF-A0A956BQB4-F1
#
_entry.id   AF-A0A956BQB4-F1
#
_cell.length_a   1.000
_cell.length_b   1.000
_cell.length_c   1.000
_cell.angle_alpha   90.00
_cell.angle_beta   90.00
_cell.angle_gamma   90.00
#
_symmetry.space_group_name_H-M   'P 1'
#
loop_
_entity.id
_entity.type
_entity.pdbx_description
1 polymer ?
#
loop_
_entity_poly.entity_id
_entity_poly.type
_entity_poly.pdbx_seq_one_letter_code
_entity_poly.pdbx_strand_id
1 'polypeptide(L)'
;MSFDDLLAEVRGCTLCAAALPHAPRPVVRLSPRSRVLVIGQAPGSKVHASGRPWDDDSGARLVDWLGVDRTTCDDPDALGI
;
A
#
# COMPACT_ATOMS: atom_id res chain seq x y z
N MET A 1 8.63 -18.89 -9.18
CA MET A 1 7.75 -17.95 -8.46
C MET A 1 7.67 -16.69 -9.31
N SER A 2 6.48 -16.35 -9.78
CA SER A 2 6.23 -15.13 -10.55
C SER A 2 6.17 -13.90 -9.63
N PHE A 3 6.17 -12.72 -10.22
CA PHE A 3 5.91 -11.47 -9.48
C PHE A 3 4.55 -11.52 -8.78
N ASP A 4 3.52 -12.00 -9.48
CA ASP A 4 2.16 -12.09 -8.94
C ASP A 4 2.07 -13.11 -7.79
N ASP A 5 2.81 -14.21 -7.87
CA ASP A 5 2.91 -15.21 -6.80
C ASP A 5 3.50 -14.56 -5.52
N LEU A 6 4.60 -13.83 -5.66
CA LEU A 6 5.25 -13.15 -4.55
C LEU A 6 4.33 -12.08 -3.96
N LEU A 7 3.67 -11.28 -4.80
CA LEU A 7 2.78 -10.22 -4.35
C LEU A 7 1.56 -10.79 -3.62
N ALA A 8 1.04 -11.94 -4.06
CA ALA A 8 -0.02 -12.65 -3.37
C ALA A 8 0.45 -13.17 -2.00
N GLU A 9 1.65 -13.74 -1.91
CA GLU A 9 2.25 -14.19 -0.65
C GLU A 9 2.41 -13.04 0.34
N VAL A 10 2.96 -11.90 -0.11
CA VAL A 10 3.13 -10.70 0.74
C VAL A 10 1.79 -10.18 1.23
N ARG A 11 0.76 -10.12 0.37
CA ARG A 11 -0.60 -9.71 0.76
C ARG A 11 -1.24 -10.63 1.78
N GLY A 12 -0.89 -11.92 1.75
CA GLY A 12 -1.37 -12.94 2.69
C GLY A 12 -0.51 -13.13 3.93
N CYS A 13 0.54 -12.32 4.13
CA CYS A 13 1.50 -12.54 5.21
C CYS A 13 0.87 -12.36 6.60
N THR A 14 1.06 -13.37 7.46
CA THR A 14 0.58 -13.40 8.85
C THR A 14 1.68 -13.64 9.89
N LEU A 15 2.96 -13.59 9.48
CA LEU A 15 4.10 -13.99 10.30
C LEU A 15 4.17 -13.30 11.67
N CYS A 16 3.77 -12.03 11.76
CA CYS A 16 3.80 -11.24 12.99
C CYS A 16 2.47 -11.24 13.78
N ALA A 17 1.48 -12.06 13.41
CA ALA A 17 0.14 -12.00 13.99
C ALA A 17 0.12 -12.15 15.52
N ALA A 18 1.00 -12.99 16.09
CA ALA A 18 1.10 -13.18 17.54
C ALA A 18 1.74 -11.99 18.29
N ALA A 19 2.43 -11.09 17.58
CA ALA A 19 3.15 -9.96 18.15
C ALA A 19 2.43 -8.62 17.97
N LEU A 20 1.36 -8.58 17.15
CA LEU A 20 0.62 -7.36 16.87
C LEU A 20 -0.70 -7.30 17.65
N PRO A 21 -1.16 -6.09 18.04
CA PRO A 21 -2.45 -5.92 18.71
C PRO A 21 -3.66 -6.15 17.79
N HIS A 22 -3.43 -6.16 16.46
CA HIS A 22 -4.44 -6.41 15.43
C HIS A 22 -3.88 -7.41 14.41
N ALA A 23 -4.78 -8.13 13.73
CA ALA A 23 -4.39 -9.06 12.68
C ALA A 23 -3.58 -8.32 11.58
N PRO A 24 -2.47 -8.87 11.08
CA PRO A 24 -1.73 -8.26 9.99
C PRO A 24 -2.62 -8.06 8.77
N ARG A 25 -2.57 -6.86 8.20
CA ARG A 25 -3.22 -6.54 6.92
C ARG A 25 -2.24 -5.79 6.04
N PRO A 26 -1.34 -6.49 5.34
CA PRO A 26 -0.38 -5.87 4.44
C PRO A 26 -1.11 -5.05 3.37
N VAL A 27 -0.79 -3.76 3.27
CA VAL A 27 -1.35 -2.85 2.26
C VAL A 27 -0.25 -2.55 1.25
N VAL A 28 -0.16 -3.40 0.23
CA VAL A 28 0.82 -3.30 -0.85
C VAL A 28 0.15 -3.37 -2.22
N ARG A 29 0.59 -2.51 -3.12
CA ARG A 29 0.07 -2.37 -4.48
C ARG A 29 1.24 -2.04 -5.42
N LEU A 30 1.80 -3.08 -6.02
CA LEU A 30 2.95 -2.98 -6.91
C LEU A 30 2.60 -3.50 -8.31
N SER A 31 3.26 -2.94 -9.31
CA SER A 31 3.25 -3.44 -10.69
C SER A 31 4.70 -3.57 -11.18
N PRO A 32 5.03 -4.55 -12.04
CA PRO A 32 6.32 -4.57 -12.73
C PRO A 32 6.56 -3.32 -13.61
N ARG A 33 5.51 -2.55 -13.91
CA ARG A 33 5.59 -1.31 -14.69
C ARG A 33 5.68 -0.05 -13.83
N SER A 34 5.57 -0.16 -12.50
CA SER A 34 5.66 0.99 -11.59
C SER A 34 6.93 1.78 -11.86
N ARG A 35 6.79 3.05 -12.26
CA ARG A 35 7.94 3.92 -12.53
C ARG A 35 8.51 4.55 -11.27
N VAL A 36 7.67 4.69 -10.24
CA VAL A 36 8.00 5.30 -8.94
C VAL A 36 7.44 4.41 -7.84
N LEU A 37 8.20 4.22 -6.76
CA LEU A 37 7.76 3.55 -5.55
C LEU A 37 7.72 4.54 -4.39
N VAL A 38 6.61 4.57 -3.65
CA VAL A 38 6.44 5.42 -2.47
C VAL A 38 6.25 4.55 -1.24
N ILE A 39 7.27 4.51 -0.39
CA ILE A 39 7.32 3.64 0.80
C ILE A 39 7.02 4.48 2.05
N GLY A 40 5.91 4.16 2.71
CA GLY A 40 5.53 4.73 4.00
C GLY A 40 6.14 4.00 5.20
N GLN A 41 5.79 4.44 6.41
CA GLN A 41 6.18 3.74 7.64
C GLN A 41 5.30 2.51 7.91
N ALA A 42 4.01 2.76 8.15
CA ALA A 42 3.03 1.75 8.51
C ALA A 42 1.61 2.28 8.23
N PRO A 43 0.62 1.39 7.99
CA PRO A 43 -0.76 1.81 7.83
C PRO A 43 -1.31 2.39 9.14
N GLY A 44 -1.86 3.61 9.07
CA GLY A 44 -2.70 4.17 10.13
C GLY A 44 -4.02 3.42 10.28
N SER A 45 -4.81 3.73 11.31
CA SER A 45 -6.07 3.01 11.60
C SER A 45 -7.09 3.05 10.46
N LYS A 46 -7.24 4.20 9.77
CA LYS A 46 -8.12 4.36 8.60
C LYS A 46 -7.68 3.44 7.44
N VAL A 47 -6.38 3.46 7.11
CA VAL A 47 -5.79 2.60 6.06
C VAL A 47 -5.89 1.12 6.43
N HIS A 48 -5.68 0.77 7.70
CA HIS A 48 -5.84 -0.60 8.18
C HIS A 48 -7.29 -1.10 8.06
N ALA A 49 -8.27 -0.23 8.36
CA ALA A 49 -9.68 -0.56 8.22
C ALA A 49 -10.10 -0.70 6.76
N SER A 50 -9.71 0.22 5.88
CA SER A 50 -10.09 0.21 4.46
C SER A 50 -9.29 -0.81 3.63
N GLY A 51 -8.04 -1.07 4.01
CA GLY A 51 -7.08 -1.82 3.19
C GLY A 51 -6.63 -1.06 1.94
N ARG A 52 -6.96 0.23 1.82
CA ARG A 52 -6.61 1.07 0.68
C ARG A 52 -5.39 1.94 1.02
N PRO A 53 -4.33 1.94 0.21
CA PRO A 53 -3.17 2.79 0.45
C PRO A 53 -3.57 4.27 0.52
N TRP A 54 -3.00 5.02 1.46
CA TRP A 54 -3.17 6.48 1.55
C TRP A 54 -4.63 6.96 1.62
N ASP A 55 -5.52 6.14 2.18
CA ASP A 55 -6.94 6.43 2.40
C ASP A 55 -7.18 7.12 3.75
N ASP A 56 -6.36 8.15 4.03
CA ASP A 56 -6.43 8.98 5.21
C ASP A 56 -5.97 10.43 4.91
N ASP A 57 -6.02 11.29 5.93
CA ASP A 57 -5.71 12.72 5.77
C ASP A 57 -4.24 12.97 5.44
N SER A 58 -3.34 12.06 5.85
CA SER A 58 -1.93 12.12 5.50
C SER A 58 -1.69 11.71 4.04
N GLY A 59 -2.45 10.72 3.57
CA GLY A 59 -2.47 10.28 2.18
C GLY A 59 -3.02 11.34 1.24
N ALA A 60 -4.05 12.09 1.65
CA ALA A 60 -4.54 13.23 0.88
C ALA A 60 -3.46 14.31 0.69
N ARG A 61 -2.68 14.60 1.74
CA ARG A 61 -1.54 15.53 1.65
C ARG A 61 -0.41 15.00 0.79
N LEU A 62 -0.13 13.70 0.86
CA LEU A 62 0.88 13.07 0.01
C LEU A 62 0.52 13.21 -1.47
N VAL A 63 -0.74 12.95 -1.83
CA VAL A 63 -1.24 13.13 -3.21
C VAL A 63 -1.06 14.57 -3.67
N ASP A 64 -1.40 15.54 -2.82
CA ASP A 64 -1.19 16.97 -3.09
C ASP A 64 0.30 17.30 -3.32
N TRP A 65 1.20 16.81 -2.46
CA TRP A 65 2.65 17.02 -2.60
C TRP A 65 3.25 16.39 -3.86
N LEU A 66 2.73 15.23 -4.26
CA LEU A 66 3.14 14.57 -5.50
C LEU A 66 2.65 15.32 -6.74
N GLY A 67 1.69 16.24 -6.60
CA GLY A 67 1.12 17.01 -7.70
C GLY A 67 0.33 16.13 -8.68
N VAL A 68 -0.26 15.04 -8.20
CA VAL A 68 -1.06 14.09 -9.00
C VAL A 68 -2.49 14.01 -8.49
N ASP A 69 -3.39 13.48 -9.29
CA ASP A 69 -4.75 13.17 -8.85
C ASP A 69 -4.83 11.80 -8.16
N ARG A 70 -5.97 11.54 -7.49
CA ARG A 70 -6.21 10.27 -6.80
C ARG A 70 -6.18 9.08 -7.76
N THR A 71 -6.66 9.24 -8.99
CA THR A 71 -6.64 8.19 -10.01
C THR A 71 -5.22 7.76 -10.38
N THR A 72 -4.30 8.70 -10.53
CA THR A 72 -2.89 8.46 -10.80
C THR A 72 -2.20 7.84 -9.58
N CYS A 73 -2.52 8.32 -8.37
CA CYS A 73 -1.99 7.73 -7.15
C CYS A 73 -2.54 6.32 -6.89
N ASP A 74 -3.73 5.99 -7.38
CA ASP A 74 -4.35 4.67 -7.23
C ASP A 74 -3.91 3.67 -8.32
N ASP A 75 -3.32 4.16 -9.42
CA ASP A 75 -2.76 3.33 -10.50
C ASP A 75 -1.40 2.72 -10.12
N PRO A 76 -1.31 1.38 -9.98
CA PRO A 76 -0.04 0.71 -9.66
C PRO A 76 1.03 0.85 -10.74
N ASP A 77 0.69 1.09 -12.01
CA ASP A 77 1.68 1.29 -13.06
C ASP A 77 2.33 2.68 -12.99
N ALA A 78 1.57 3.68 -12.52
CA ALA A 78 2.08 5.02 -12.29
C ALA A 78 2.90 5.09 -11.00
N LEU A 79 2.36 4.56 -9.90
CA LEU A 79 2.95 4.65 -8.56
C LEU A 79 2.74 3.35 -7.79
N GLY A 80 3.82 2.66 -7.46
CA GLY A 80 3.81 1.48 -6.60
C GLY A 80 3.91 1.86 -5.12
N ILE A 81 3.25 1.07 -4.27
CA ILE A 81 3.18 1.25 -2.82
C ILE A 81 3.47 -0.07 -2.12
#